data_AF-A0A183EH09-F1
#
_entry.id   AF-A0A183EH09-F1
#
_cell.length_a   1.000
_cell.length_b   1.000
_cell.length_c   1.000
_cell.angle_alpha   90.00
_cell.angle_beta   90.00
_cell.angle_gamma   90.00
#
_symmetry.space_group_name_H-M   'P 1'
#
loop_
_entity.id
_entity.type
_entity.pdbx_description
1 polymer ?
#
loop_
_entity_poly.entity_id
_entity_poly.type
_entity_poly.pdbx_seq_one_letter_code
_entity_poly.pdbx_strand_id
1 'polypeptide(L)'
;MLEIQFFSGPSPEQVIRQYHQFIGLPFLPAYWSFGFQEITTGPGPHLIYRTIGGMLEIQFFSGPSPEQVIRQYHQFIGLPFLPAYWSFGFQLSRYGHKTLDDLITTVNRNLNAGVPVEVVHADIDYMDRYKDFTLKQIVMTHNLIVFAALKKYKY
;
A
#
# COMPACT_ATOMS: atom_id res chain seq x y z
N MET A 1 5.74 -31.85 -6.46
CA MET A 1 5.08 -31.04 -7.50
C MET A 1 3.60 -31.33 -7.37
N LEU A 2 2.82 -30.37 -6.88
CA LEU A 2 1.36 -30.49 -6.79
C LEU A 2 0.79 -29.73 -7.97
N GLU A 3 0.14 -30.44 -8.89
CA GLU A 3 -0.57 -29.88 -10.03
C GLU A 3 -2.05 -29.77 -9.65
N ILE A 4 -2.59 -28.56 -9.60
CA ILE A 4 -4.01 -28.33 -9.33
C ILE A 4 -4.65 -27.86 -10.63
N GLN A 5 -5.46 -28.73 -11.25
CA GLN A 5 -6.22 -28.45 -12.46
C GLN A 5 -7.61 -27.91 -12.09
N PHE A 6 -7.99 -26.74 -12.59
CA PHE A 6 -9.33 -26.16 -12.38
C PHE A 6 -10.17 -26.33 -13.66
N PHE A 7 -11.34 -26.97 -13.57
CA PHE A 7 -12.24 -27.21 -14.71
C PHE A 7 -13.37 -26.16 -14.81
N SER A 8 -13.52 -25.67 -16.05
CA SER A 8 -14.67 -25.01 -16.72
C SER A 8 -15.59 -24.05 -15.95
N GLY A 9 -15.38 -22.76 -16.18
CA GLY A 9 -16.26 -21.61 -15.86
C GLY A 9 -15.66 -20.33 -16.48
N PRO A 10 -16.40 -19.20 -16.62
CA PRO A 10 -15.96 -18.04 -17.41
C PRO A 10 -14.54 -17.60 -17.02
N SER A 11 -13.72 -17.34 -18.05
CA SER A 11 -12.24 -17.31 -18.04
C SER A 11 -11.59 -17.26 -16.65
N PRO A 12 -10.99 -18.37 -16.17
CA PRO A 12 -10.32 -18.46 -14.87
C PRO A 12 -9.31 -17.33 -14.64
N GLU A 13 -8.72 -16.80 -15.71
CA GLU A 13 -7.69 -15.75 -15.70
C GLU A 13 -8.11 -14.43 -15.03
N GLN A 14 -9.41 -14.07 -15.05
CA GLN A 14 -9.89 -12.79 -14.50
C GLN A 14 -10.24 -12.87 -13.00
N VAL A 15 -10.75 -14.02 -12.54
CA VAL A 15 -11.12 -14.21 -11.12
C VAL A 15 -9.89 -14.61 -10.28
N ILE A 16 -8.95 -15.34 -10.89
CA ILE A 16 -7.76 -15.88 -10.20
C ILE A 16 -6.64 -14.83 -10.05
N ARG A 17 -6.54 -13.83 -10.94
CA ARG A 17 -5.51 -12.79 -10.82
C ARG A 17 -5.68 -11.89 -9.59
N GLN A 18 -6.84 -11.91 -8.92
CA GLN A 18 -7.15 -10.88 -7.92
C GLN A 18 -7.07 -11.34 -6.45
N TYR A 19 -7.09 -12.66 -6.14
CA TYR A 19 -7.22 -13.12 -4.73
C TYR A 19 -6.41 -14.37 -4.33
N HIS A 20 -5.19 -14.52 -4.85
CA HIS A 20 -4.22 -15.48 -4.30
C HIS A 20 -3.09 -14.75 -3.58
N GLN A 21 -3.37 -14.28 -2.38
CA GLN A 21 -2.34 -13.84 -1.46
C GLN A 21 -2.15 -14.91 -0.38
N PHE A 22 -0.93 -15.44 -0.32
CA PHE A 22 -0.43 -16.22 0.80
C PHE A 22 -0.25 -15.23 1.95
N ILE A 23 -1.12 -15.25 2.95
CA ILE A 23 -0.99 -14.38 4.13
C ILE A 23 -0.75 -15.28 5.33
N GLY A 24 0.33 -14.97 6.07
CA GLY A 24 0.63 -15.58 7.35
C GLY A 24 -0.58 -15.50 8.27
N LEU A 25 -0.96 -16.63 8.84
CA LEU A 25 -2.12 -16.73 9.70
C LEU A 25 -1.99 -15.78 10.91
N PRO A 26 -3.07 -15.12 11.36
CA PRO A 26 -3.04 -14.32 12.59
C PRO A 26 -2.84 -15.17 13.85
N PHE A 27 -2.85 -16.50 13.74
CA PHE A 27 -2.73 -17.46 14.84
C PHE A 27 -1.47 -18.32 14.81
N LEU A 28 -0.64 -18.23 13.76
CA LEU A 28 0.66 -18.89 13.75
C LEU A 28 1.78 -17.85 13.81
N PRO A 29 2.85 -18.11 14.57
CA PRO A 29 3.99 -17.23 14.55
C PRO A 29 4.63 -17.23 13.15
N ALA A 30 4.88 -16.03 12.62
CA ALA A 30 5.31 -15.79 11.24
C ALA A 30 6.60 -16.55 10.83
N TYR A 31 7.43 -16.99 11.78
CA TYR A 31 8.71 -17.65 11.52
C TYR A 31 8.62 -19.07 10.91
N TRP A 32 7.44 -19.69 10.86
CA TRP A 32 7.27 -21.04 10.28
C TRP A 32 6.78 -21.06 8.82
N SER A 33 6.33 -19.93 8.27
CA SER A 33 5.57 -19.90 7.01
C SER A 33 6.29 -19.27 5.82
N PHE A 34 7.51 -18.75 5.99
CA PHE A 34 8.23 -18.08 4.90
C PHE A 34 9.24 -19.01 4.22
N GLY A 35 8.81 -19.61 3.10
CA GLY A 35 9.72 -20.09 2.06
C GLY A 35 9.75 -19.08 0.91
N PHE A 36 10.91 -18.92 0.24
CA PHE A 36 10.91 -18.25 -1.05
C PHE A 36 10.04 -19.05 -2.03
N GLN A 37 9.20 -18.37 -2.77
CA GLN A 37 8.20 -19.00 -3.62
C GLN A 37 8.20 -18.43 -5.03
N GLU A 38 7.87 -19.29 -5.98
CA GLU A 38 7.63 -18.97 -7.38
C GLU A 38 6.24 -19.48 -7.76
N ILE A 39 5.53 -18.68 -8.56
CA ILE A 39 4.24 -19.02 -9.15
C ILE A 39 4.38 -18.92 -10.67
N THR A 40 4.15 -20.02 -11.39
CA THR A 40 4.17 -20.03 -12.85
C THR A 40 2.85 -20.51 -13.42
N THR A 41 2.44 -19.88 -14.54
CA THR A 41 1.32 -20.32 -15.36
C THR A 41 1.84 -21.27 -16.43
N GLY A 42 1.19 -22.41 -16.63
CA GLY A 42 1.51 -23.28 -17.76
C GLY A 42 0.75 -22.93 -19.04
N PRO A 43 0.99 -23.69 -20.13
CA PRO A 43 0.29 -23.51 -21.41
C PRO A 43 -1.20 -23.92 -21.40
N GLY A 44 -1.67 -24.58 -20.33
CA GLY A 44 -3.09 -24.84 -20.07
C GLY A 44 -3.59 -24.05 -18.85
N PRO A 45 -4.85 -24.20 -18.42
CA PRO A 45 -5.40 -23.50 -17.27
C PRO A 45 -4.92 -24.13 -15.94
N HIS A 46 -3.61 -24.06 -15.68
CA HIS A 46 -3.02 -24.52 -14.42
C HIS A 46 -2.00 -23.53 -13.87
N LEU A 47 -1.95 -23.47 -12.55
CA LEU A 47 -0.99 -22.71 -11.77
C LEU A 47 -0.07 -23.67 -11.04
N ILE A 48 1.23 -23.40 -11.10
CA ILE A 48 2.27 -24.19 -10.43
C ILE A 48 2.82 -23.35 -9.29
N TYR A 49 2.61 -23.82 -8.06
CA TYR A 49 3.21 -23.25 -6.85
C TYR A 49 4.47 -24.02 -6.49
N ARG A 50 5.61 -23.33 -6.43
CA ARG A 50 6.91 -23.91 -6.04
C ARG A 50 7.46 -23.12 -4.85
N THR A 51 7.64 -23.78 -3.70
CA THR A 51 8.28 -23.20 -2.52
C THR A 51 9.51 -24.00 -2.14
N ILE A 52 10.54 -23.33 -1.59
CA ILE A 52 11.76 -23.97 -1.07
C ILE A 52 11.73 -24.21 0.44
N GLY A 53 10.64 -23.86 1.13
CA GLY A 53 10.51 -24.04 2.57
C GLY A 53 9.12 -23.65 3.10
N GLY A 54 8.92 -23.83 4.42
CA GLY A 54 7.64 -23.59 5.09
C GLY A 54 6.60 -24.70 4.85
N MET A 55 5.38 -24.46 5.31
CA MET A 55 4.22 -25.34 5.11
C MET A 55 3.31 -24.79 4.01
N LEU A 56 2.80 -25.66 3.15
CA LEU A 56 1.83 -25.28 2.11
C LEU A 56 0.42 -25.34 2.69
N GLU A 57 -0.15 -24.18 2.98
CA GLU A 57 -1.55 -24.03 3.39
C GLU A 57 -2.35 -23.35 2.26
N ILE A 58 -3.42 -24.01 1.80
CA ILE A 58 -4.26 -23.51 0.70
C ILE A 58 -5.69 -23.43 1.20
N GLN A 59 -6.27 -22.22 1.12
CA GLN A 59 -7.67 -21.95 1.45
C GLN A 59 -8.43 -21.59 0.18
N PHE A 60 -9.66 -22.10 0.04
CA PHE A 60 -10.52 -21.87 -1.11
C PHE A 60 -11.75 -21.05 -0.72
N PHE A 61 -12.01 -19.98 -1.46
CA PHE A 61 -13.18 -19.10 -1.29
C PHE A 61 -14.03 -19.21 -2.55
N SER A 62 -15.22 -19.80 -2.42
CA SER A 62 -16.03 -20.27 -3.56
C SER A 62 -17.22 -19.37 -3.91
N GLY A 63 -17.40 -18.24 -3.22
CA GLY A 63 -18.63 -17.42 -3.27
C GLY A 63 -19.21 -17.26 -4.69
N PRO A 64 -20.55 -17.26 -4.87
CA PRO A 64 -21.16 -17.15 -6.20
C PRO A 64 -20.89 -15.82 -6.91
N SER A 65 -20.37 -14.79 -6.22
CA SER A 65 -19.94 -13.53 -6.84
C SER A 65 -18.53 -13.11 -6.37
N PRO A 66 -17.78 -12.34 -7.19
CA PRO A 66 -16.46 -11.84 -6.83
C PRO A 66 -16.46 -11.04 -5.51
N GLU A 67 -17.49 -10.24 -5.24
CA GLU A 67 -17.61 -9.45 -4.01
C GLU A 67 -17.73 -10.35 -2.76
N GLN A 68 -18.40 -11.50 -2.90
CA GLN A 68 -18.52 -12.46 -1.81
C GLN A 68 -17.21 -13.18 -1.54
N VAL A 69 -16.43 -13.50 -2.58
CA VAL A 69 -15.07 -14.04 -2.46
C VAL A 69 -14.18 -13.06 -1.68
N ILE A 70 -14.23 -11.77 -2.03
CA ILE A 70 -13.49 -10.70 -1.34
C ILE A 70 -13.89 -10.60 0.13
N ARG A 71 -15.19 -10.67 0.42
CA ARG A 71 -15.71 -10.62 1.79
C ARG A 71 -15.25 -11.82 2.62
N GLN A 72 -15.32 -13.03 2.08
CA GLN A 72 -14.86 -14.23 2.77
C GLN A 72 -13.35 -14.15 3.05
N TYR A 73 -12.57 -13.65 2.08
CA TYR A 73 -11.15 -13.42 2.24
C TYR A 73 -10.84 -12.42 3.36
N HIS A 74 -11.49 -11.24 3.39
CA HIS A 74 -11.27 -10.26 4.46
C HIS A 74 -11.81 -10.68 5.83
N GLN A 75 -12.82 -11.57 5.88
CA GLN A 75 -13.22 -12.20 7.14
C GLN A 75 -12.12 -13.13 7.69
N PHE A 76 -11.33 -13.73 6.81
CA PHE A 76 -10.22 -14.60 7.19
C PHE A 76 -8.95 -13.82 7.57
N ILE A 77 -8.52 -12.86 6.75
CA ILE A 77 -7.26 -12.11 6.97
C ILE A 77 -7.40 -10.88 7.86
N GLY A 78 -8.63 -10.42 8.09
CA GLY A 78 -8.93 -9.17 8.78
C GLY A 78 -9.48 -8.09 7.85
N LEU A 79 -10.35 -7.24 8.41
CA LEU A 79 -10.94 -6.12 7.69
C LEU A 79 -9.91 -4.98 7.56
N PRO A 80 -9.94 -4.22 6.45
CA PRO A 80 -9.10 -3.03 6.31
C PRO A 80 -9.48 -2.00 7.38
N PHE A 81 -8.48 -1.25 7.85
CA PHE A 81 -8.74 -0.14 8.76
C PHE A 81 -9.47 1.00 8.03
N LEU A 82 -10.29 1.76 8.75
CA LEU A 82 -10.90 2.98 8.24
C LEU A 82 -9.88 4.11 8.33
N PRO A 83 -9.37 4.66 7.20
CA PRO A 83 -8.41 5.74 7.26
C PRO A 83 -9.07 7.08 7.63
N ALA A 84 -8.27 8.03 8.10
CA ALA A 84 -8.76 9.34 8.52
C ALA A 84 -9.32 10.12 7.32
N TYR A 85 -10.40 10.88 7.52
CA TYR A 85 -11.12 11.53 6.41
C TYR A 85 -10.22 12.40 5.50
N TRP A 86 -9.25 13.10 6.08
CA TRP A 86 -8.31 13.95 5.32
C TRP A 86 -7.40 13.17 4.38
N SER A 87 -7.20 11.86 4.57
CA SER A 87 -6.33 11.05 3.70
C SER A 87 -6.96 10.72 2.35
N PHE A 88 -8.28 10.86 2.24
CA PHE A 88 -8.99 10.71 0.96
C PHE A 88 -8.85 11.94 0.06
N GLY A 89 -8.31 13.04 0.59
CA GLY A 89 -8.02 14.23 -0.18
C GLY A 89 -6.77 14.09 -1.06
N PHE A 90 -6.54 15.09 -1.91
CA PHE A 90 -5.38 15.15 -2.78
C PHE A 90 -4.11 15.34 -1.96
N GLN A 91 -3.11 14.50 -2.25
CA GLN A 91 -1.83 14.49 -1.54
C GLN A 91 -0.73 14.93 -2.49
N LEU A 92 0.01 15.97 -2.09
CA LEU A 92 1.12 16.52 -2.85
C LEU A 92 2.44 16.00 -2.28
N SER A 93 3.29 15.43 -3.13
CA SER A 93 4.62 14.95 -2.75
C SER A 93 5.61 15.14 -3.89
N ARG A 94 6.87 15.41 -3.56
CA ARG A 94 7.97 15.46 -4.51
C ARG A 94 9.32 15.32 -3.81
N TYR A 95 10.17 14.46 -4.37
CA TYR A 95 11.60 14.46 -4.09
C TYR A 95 12.29 15.66 -4.74
N GLY A 96 13.07 16.40 -3.96
CA GLY A 96 13.88 17.54 -4.41
C GLY A 96 13.49 18.89 -3.83
N HIS A 97 12.61 18.95 -2.83
CA HIS A 97 12.30 20.19 -2.11
C HIS A 97 13.43 20.53 -1.13
N LYS A 98 14.45 21.22 -1.63
CA LYS A 98 15.69 21.52 -0.88
C LYS A 98 15.51 22.52 0.25
N THR A 99 14.47 23.35 0.18
CA THR A 99 14.15 24.38 1.16
C THR A 99 12.65 24.41 1.45
N LEU A 100 12.28 24.94 2.61
CA LEU A 100 10.88 25.13 2.98
C LEU A 100 10.16 26.10 2.02
N ASP A 101 10.84 27.13 1.55
CA ASP A 101 10.26 28.12 0.63
C ASP A 101 9.87 27.50 -0.72
N ASP A 102 10.63 26.52 -1.22
CA ASP A 102 10.30 25.80 -2.45
C ASP A 102 9.03 24.95 -2.27
N LEU A 103 8.89 24.31 -1.10
CA LEU A 103 7.68 23.56 -0.75
C LEU A 103 6.47 24.50 -0.65
N ILE A 104 6.60 25.62 0.08
CA ILE A 104 5.51 26.62 0.24
C ILE A 104 5.11 27.21 -1.11
N THR A 105 6.08 27.54 -1.95
CA THR A 105 5.83 28.09 -3.30
C THR A 105 5.05 27.10 -4.14
N THR A 106 5.41 25.81 -4.08
CA THR A 106 4.71 24.74 -4.80
C THR A 106 3.29 24.56 -4.29
N VAL A 107 3.07 24.57 -2.98
CA VAL A 107 1.73 24.49 -2.38
C VAL A 107 0.87 25.69 -2.81
N ASN A 108 1.38 26.91 -2.65
CA ASN A 108 0.66 28.13 -3.01
C ASN A 108 0.32 28.17 -4.51
N ARG A 109 1.20 27.68 -5.38
CA ARG A 109 0.92 27.57 -6.82
C ARG A 109 -0.30 26.68 -7.10
N ASN A 110 -0.42 25.54 -6.41
CA ASN A 110 -1.56 24.62 -6.58
C ASN A 110 -2.85 25.24 -6.03
N LEU A 111 -2.78 25.86 -4.84
CA LEU A 111 -3.92 26.55 -4.25
C LEU A 111 -4.42 27.71 -5.13
N ASN A 112 -3.51 28.51 -5.69
CA ASN A 112 -3.84 29.61 -6.61
C ASN A 112 -4.41 29.11 -7.93
N ALA A 113 -4.09 27.87 -8.34
CA ALA A 113 -4.67 27.21 -9.51
C ALA A 113 -6.05 26.58 -9.22
N GLY A 114 -6.56 26.70 -8.00
CA GLY A 114 -7.84 26.11 -7.59
C GLY A 114 -7.78 24.60 -7.31
N VAL A 115 -6.58 24.02 -7.17
CA VAL A 115 -6.42 22.60 -6.81
C VAL A 115 -6.51 22.48 -5.29
N PRO A 116 -7.49 21.73 -4.75
CA PRO A 116 -7.54 21.45 -3.31
C PRO A 116 -6.37 20.56 -2.92
N VAL A 117 -5.61 20.94 -1.90
CA VAL A 117 -4.48 20.16 -1.38
C VAL A 117 -4.74 19.86 0.09
N GLU A 118 -5.00 18.59 0.41
CA GLU A 118 -5.31 18.17 1.78
C GLU A 118 -4.09 17.77 2.60
N VAL A 119 -3.08 17.19 1.94
CA VAL A 119 -1.86 16.67 2.56
C VAL A 119 -0.65 17.06 1.73
N VAL A 120 0.42 17.48 2.39
CA VAL A 120 1.72 17.73 1.78
C VAL A 120 2.73 16.83 2.44
N HIS A 121 3.42 16.01 1.64
CA HIS A 121 4.49 15.13 2.10
C HIS A 121 5.83 15.80 1.88
N ALA A 122 6.64 15.85 2.92
CA ALA A 122 8.04 16.23 2.82
C ALA A 122 8.86 14.94 2.69
N ASP A 123 9.59 14.81 1.58
CA ASP A 123 10.50 13.70 1.34
C ASP A 123 11.80 13.85 2.14
N ILE A 124 12.75 12.92 2.00
CA ILE A 124 13.99 12.83 2.76
C ILE A 124 14.89 14.10 2.73
N ASP A 125 14.60 15.08 1.85
CA ASP A 125 15.31 16.36 1.76
C ASP A 125 15.22 17.22 3.03
N TYR A 126 14.18 17.03 3.85
CA TYR A 126 14.09 17.73 5.13
C TYR A 126 15.07 17.20 6.18
N MET A 127 15.59 15.98 6.01
CA MET A 127 16.41 15.29 7.00
C MET A 127 17.85 15.82 7.01
N ASP A 128 18.52 15.81 8.18
CA ASP A 128 19.98 16.01 8.22
C ASP A 128 20.68 14.78 7.63
N ARG A 129 21.24 14.94 6.42
CA ARG A 129 21.98 13.88 5.72
C ARG A 129 21.21 12.54 5.67
N TYR A 130 19.92 12.61 5.37
CA TYR A 130 19.06 11.43 5.22
C TYR A 130 18.92 10.56 6.48
N LYS A 131 19.11 11.15 7.66
CA LYS A 131 18.92 10.47 8.93
C LYS A 131 17.48 10.62 9.42
N ASP A 132 16.85 9.49 9.71
CA ASP A 132 15.53 9.47 10.32
C ASP A 132 15.50 10.28 11.62
N PHE A 133 14.36 10.92 11.89
CA PHE A 133 14.12 11.74 13.09
C PHE A 133 15.06 12.95 13.26
N THR A 134 15.64 13.44 12.17
CA THR A 134 16.44 14.68 12.17
C THR A 134 15.83 15.73 11.24
N LEU A 135 16.08 17.01 11.55
CA LEU A 135 15.71 18.13 10.70
C LEU A 135 16.97 18.89 10.28
N LYS A 136 17.07 19.22 8.99
CA LYS A 136 18.18 20.02 8.46
C LYS A 136 18.06 21.46 8.96
N GLN A 137 19.03 21.88 9.78
CA GLN A 137 19.01 23.12 10.56
C GLN A 137 18.85 24.40 9.72
N ILE A 138 19.35 24.41 8.48
CA ILE A 138 19.27 25.54 7.53
C ILE A 138 17.90 25.60 6.83
N VAL A 139 17.13 24.51 6.83
CA VAL A 139 15.86 24.39 6.09
C VAL A 139 14.63 24.61 6.98
N MET A 140 14.75 24.37 8.29
CA MET A 140 13.61 24.42 9.24
C MET A 140 13.91 25.18 10.54
N THR A 141 14.48 26.39 10.46
CA THR A 141 14.62 27.27 11.65
C THR A 141 13.28 27.70 12.28
N HIS A 142 12.14 27.32 11.71
CA HIS A 142 10.80 27.61 12.23
C HIS A 142 10.02 26.33 12.53
N ASN A 143 10.49 25.57 13.52
CA ASN A 143 9.94 24.28 14.01
C ASN A 143 8.48 24.31 14.55
N LEU A 144 7.76 25.43 14.42
CA LEU A 144 6.33 25.52 14.74
C LEU A 144 5.48 26.13 13.61
N ILE A 145 6.09 26.84 12.65
CA ILE A 145 5.33 27.63 11.68
C ILE A 145 4.79 26.75 10.54
N VAL A 146 5.45 25.66 10.16
CA VAL A 146 5.03 24.85 8.99
C VAL A 146 3.75 24.06 9.26
N PHE A 147 3.68 23.36 10.40
CA PHE A 147 2.45 22.67 10.82
C PHE A 147 1.32 23.67 11.14
N ALA A 148 1.64 24.85 11.67
CA ALA A 148 0.65 25.89 11.94
C ALA A 148 0.15 26.59 10.67
N ALA A 149 1.02 26.82 9.69
CA ALA A 149 0.69 27.46 8.41
C ALA A 149 -0.26 26.56 7.60
N LEU A 150 0.03 25.26 7.48
CA LEU A 150 -0.87 24.32 6.80
C LEU A 150 -2.23 24.17 7.51
N LYS A 151 -2.28 24.28 8.85
CA LYS A 151 -3.55 24.38 9.59
C LYS A 151 -4.31 25.68 9.31
N LYS A 152 -3.61 26.81 9.16
CA LYS A 152 -4.20 28.14 8.90
C LYS A 152 -4.90 28.23 7.54
N TYR A 153 -4.52 27.42 6.56
CA TYR A 153 -5.18 27.40 5.25
C TYR A 153 -6.48 26.56 5.20
N LYS A 154 -6.89 25.95 6.32
CA LYS A 154 -8.13 25.15 6.43
C LYS A 154 -9.21 25.75 7.35
N TYR A 155 -8.93 26.88 8.03
CA TYR A 155 -9.89 27.62 8.87
C TYR A 155 -9.66 29.13 8.83
#